data_AF-A0A5A7N840-F1
#
_entry.id   AF-A0A5A7N840-F1
#
_cell.length_a   1.000
_cell.length_b   1.000
_cell.length_c   1.000
_cell.angle_alpha   90.00
_cell.angle_beta   90.00
_cell.angle_gamma   90.00
#
_symmetry.space_group_name_H-M   'P 1'
#
loop_
_entity.id
_entity.type
_entity.pdbx_description
1 polymer ?
#
loop_
_entity_poly.entity_id
_entity_poly.type
_entity_poly.pdbx_seq_one_letter_code
_entity_poly.pdbx_strand_id
1 'polypeptide(L)'
;MEGSFDDCQRFAKALLAERAERTDEAVLSVNSINWGRLLFQTAYYVYIGAQMARAGRAFAVAVPSGNFGNALSALIAAKMGVPIRHLIVATNANDALSRIFTEGKTTRGPVRQTLSPAMDIQIPSNLERLLFLLNGCDATKTAAQMADMAESGHLALPQNWADDLLQP
;
A
#
# COMPACT_ATOMS: atom_id res chain seq x y z
N MET A 1 21.61 -2.84 -20.11
CA MET A 1 22.39 -2.44 -18.92
C MET A 1 22.93 -3.69 -18.29
N GLU A 2 24.23 -3.74 -18.02
CA GLU A 2 24.82 -4.72 -17.11
C GLU A 2 24.85 -4.09 -15.71
N GLY A 3 24.00 -4.56 -14.79
CA GLY A 3 23.82 -3.97 -13.47
C GLY A 3 22.64 -4.60 -12.71
N SER A 4 22.57 -4.39 -11.40
CA SER A 4 21.50 -4.94 -10.55
C SER A 4 20.19 -4.15 -10.67
N PHE A 5 19.08 -4.69 -10.16
CA PHE A 5 17.80 -3.97 -10.10
C PHE A 5 17.91 -2.67 -9.28
N ASP A 6 18.73 -2.66 -8.23
CA ASP A 6 18.98 -1.49 -7.40
C ASP A 6 19.74 -0.40 -8.16
N ASP A 7 20.64 -0.79 -9.07
CA ASP A 7 21.33 0.17 -9.96
C ASP A 7 20.33 0.84 -10.90
N CYS A 8 19.42 0.07 -11.51
CA CYS A 8 18.34 0.60 -12.34
C CYS A 8 17.45 1.58 -11.56
N GLN A 9 17.09 1.26 -10.32
CA GLN A 9 16.30 2.16 -9.47
C GLN A 9 17.06 3.44 -9.11
N ARG A 10 18.36 3.34 -8.80
CA ARG A 10 19.23 4.50 -8.50
C ARG A 10 19.32 5.44 -9.71
N PHE A 11 19.55 4.89 -10.91
CA PHE A 11 19.58 5.67 -12.14
C PHE A 11 18.24 6.35 -12.43
N ALA A 12 17.12 5.63 -12.29
CA ALA A 12 15.80 6.21 -12.51
C ALA A 12 15.51 7.37 -11.55
N LYS A 13 15.88 7.24 -10.26
CA LYS A 13 15.74 8.32 -9.26
C LYS A 13 16.63 9.52 -9.57
N ALA A 14 17.88 9.29 -9.95
CA ALA A 14 18.80 10.37 -10.31
C ALA A 14 18.30 11.15 -11.54
N LEU A 15 17.84 10.46 -12.58
CA LEU A 15 17.27 11.07 -13.78
C LEU A 15 16.01 11.89 -13.47
N LEU A 16 15.15 11.38 -12.57
CA LEU A 16 13.96 12.09 -12.11
C LEU A 16 14.30 13.36 -11.33
N ALA A 17 15.31 13.32 -10.46
CA ALA A 17 15.76 14.47 -9.69
C ALA A 17 16.38 15.54 -10.60
N GLU A 18 17.28 15.17 -11.50
CA GLU A 18 17.94 16.08 -12.44
C GLU A 18 16.93 16.76 -13.38
N ARG A 19 15.93 16.01 -13.86
CA ARG A 19 14.93 16.56 -14.77
C ARG A 19 13.82 17.34 -14.08
N ALA A 20 13.55 17.11 -12.79
CA ALA A 20 12.66 17.98 -12.02
C ALA A 20 13.21 19.43 -11.94
N GLU A 21 14.52 19.62 -12.08
CA GLU A 21 15.17 20.93 -12.12
C GLU A 21 15.16 21.58 -13.52
N ARG A 22 14.90 20.80 -14.59
CA ARG A 22 14.87 21.26 -15.98
C ARG A 22 13.43 21.30 -16.50
N THR A 23 12.81 22.47 -16.47
CA THR A 23 11.38 22.70 -16.65
C THR A 23 10.80 22.45 -18.05
N ASP A 24 11.61 22.14 -19.06
CA ASP A 24 11.17 22.05 -20.46
C ASP A 24 10.69 20.67 -20.91
N GLU A 25 10.83 19.61 -20.08
CA GLU A 25 10.30 18.28 -20.40
C GLU A 25 9.52 17.69 -19.22
N ALA A 26 8.25 17.33 -19.45
CA ALA A 26 7.43 16.66 -18.46
C ALA A 26 7.91 15.22 -18.23
N VAL A 27 8.58 14.97 -17.10
CA VAL A 27 8.96 13.62 -16.70
C VAL A 27 7.90 13.01 -15.80
N LEU A 28 7.22 11.98 -16.31
CA LEU A 28 6.24 11.21 -15.56
C LEU A 28 6.92 10.07 -14.81
N SER A 29 6.90 10.12 -13.48
CA SER A 29 7.27 8.98 -12.64
C SER A 29 6.13 7.97 -12.56
N VAL A 30 6.33 6.80 -13.15
CA VAL A 30 5.43 5.64 -13.00
C VAL A 30 5.91 4.80 -11.82
N ASN A 31 5.49 5.17 -10.61
CA ASN A 31 5.84 4.43 -9.39
C ASN A 31 4.60 3.89 -8.66
N SER A 32 4.83 2.95 -7.73
CA SER A 32 3.76 2.28 -6.95
C SER A 32 3.05 3.22 -5.95
N ILE A 33 3.52 4.45 -5.82
CA ILE A 33 3.00 5.48 -4.91
C ILE A 33 2.10 6.47 -5.69
N ASN A 34 2.09 6.45 -7.01
CA ASN A 34 1.23 7.35 -7.79
C ASN A 34 -0.26 7.15 -7.41
N TRP A 35 -0.93 8.23 -7.00
CA TRP A 35 -2.33 8.20 -6.56
C TRP A 35 -3.30 7.71 -7.64
N GLY A 36 -3.00 7.99 -8.92
CA GLY A 36 -3.77 7.50 -10.05
C GLY A 36 -3.86 5.97 -10.08
N ARG A 37 -2.80 5.25 -9.65
CA ARG A 37 -2.85 3.77 -9.56
C ARG A 37 -3.91 3.31 -8.57
N LEU A 38 -4.00 3.94 -7.40
CA LEU A 38 -5.00 3.60 -6.39
C LEU A 38 -6.40 3.97 -6.89
N LEU A 39 -6.55 5.15 -7.51
CA LEU A 39 -7.82 5.60 -8.05
C LEU A 39 -8.40 4.63 -9.08
N PHE A 40 -7.61 4.21 -10.06
CA PHE A 40 -8.06 3.26 -11.08
C PHE A 40 -8.32 1.87 -10.49
N GLN A 41 -7.58 1.48 -9.46
CA GLN A 41 -7.84 0.23 -8.75
C GLN A 41 -9.15 0.27 -7.95
N THR A 42 -9.46 1.40 -7.32
CA THR A 42 -10.72 1.60 -6.59
C THR A 42 -11.92 1.50 -7.55
N ALA A 43 -11.78 1.98 -8.78
CA ALA A 43 -12.86 1.96 -9.78
C ALA A 43 -13.42 0.56 -10.06
N TYR A 44 -12.57 -0.48 -10.17
CA TYR A 44 -13.09 -1.83 -10.42
C TYR A 44 -13.74 -2.44 -9.17
N TYR A 45 -13.33 -2.06 -7.96
CA TYR A 45 -14.03 -2.45 -6.73
C TYR A 45 -15.41 -1.82 -6.63
N VAL A 46 -15.54 -0.56 -7.04
CA VAL A 46 -16.84 0.12 -7.15
C VAL A 46 -17.71 -0.58 -8.20
N TYR A 47 -17.15 -0.95 -9.35
CA TYR A 47 -17.88 -1.69 -10.39
C TYR A 47 -18.40 -3.05 -9.88
N ILE A 48 -17.54 -3.86 -9.25
CA ILE A 48 -17.94 -5.14 -8.62
C ILE A 48 -19.00 -4.89 -7.55
N GLY A 49 -18.80 -3.84 -6.75
CA GLY A 49 -19.73 -3.35 -5.74
C GLY A 49 -21.13 -3.11 -6.25
N ALA A 50 -21.25 -2.34 -7.34
CA ALA A 50 -22.53 -2.05 -7.96
C ALA A 50 -23.25 -3.32 -8.43
N GLN A 51 -22.51 -4.27 -9.02
CA GLN A 51 -23.07 -5.55 -9.45
C GLN A 51 -23.56 -6.40 -8.27
N MET A 52 -22.78 -6.45 -7.19
CA MET A 52 -23.14 -7.20 -5.97
C MET A 52 -24.30 -6.54 -5.21
N ALA A 53 -24.33 -5.21 -5.14
CA ALA A 53 -25.39 -4.43 -4.51
C ALA A 53 -26.74 -4.62 -5.23
N ARG A 54 -26.75 -4.69 -6.57
CA ARG A 54 -27.95 -5.04 -7.35
C ARG A 54 -28.51 -6.42 -7.00
N ALA A 55 -27.65 -7.33 -6.57
CA ALA A 55 -28.04 -8.65 -6.08
C ALA A 55 -28.32 -8.69 -4.56
N GLY A 56 -28.22 -7.55 -3.86
CA GLY A 56 -28.38 -7.48 -2.40
C GLY A 56 -27.30 -8.21 -1.62
N ARG A 57 -26.11 -8.39 -2.20
CA ARG A 57 -25.03 -9.21 -1.62
C ARG A 57 -23.81 -8.37 -1.26
N ALA A 58 -23.23 -8.68 -0.12
CA ALA A 58 -21.86 -8.30 0.21
C ALA A 58 -20.88 -9.36 -0.31
N PHE A 59 -19.60 -9.00 -0.43
CA PHE A 59 -18.56 -9.90 -0.93
C PHE A 59 -17.26 -9.78 -0.13
N ALA A 60 -16.45 -10.83 -0.22
CA ALA A 60 -15.09 -10.85 0.28
C ALA A 60 -14.11 -10.67 -0.88
N VAL A 61 -12.97 -10.05 -0.60
CA VAL A 61 -11.88 -9.84 -1.57
C VAL A 61 -10.61 -10.43 -0.99
N ALA A 62 -9.93 -11.27 -1.76
CA ALA A 62 -8.58 -11.72 -1.46
C ALA A 62 -7.58 -11.06 -2.41
N VAL A 63 -6.58 -10.37 -1.86
CA VAL A 63 -5.58 -9.63 -2.63
C VAL A 63 -4.17 -10.14 -2.30
N PRO A 64 -3.48 -10.81 -3.24
CA PRO A 64 -2.05 -11.07 -3.11
C PRO A 64 -1.31 -9.73 -3.10
N SER A 65 -0.62 -9.45 -1.99
CA SER A 65 -0.15 -8.11 -1.67
C SER A 65 1.34 -8.10 -1.30
N GLY A 66 2.09 -7.26 -2.02
CA GLY A 66 3.42 -6.80 -1.61
C GLY A 66 3.35 -5.35 -1.12
N ASN A 67 3.17 -4.41 -2.05
CA ASN A 67 3.15 -2.97 -1.77
C ASN A 67 1.84 -2.42 -1.18
N PHE A 68 0.85 -3.28 -0.93
CA PHE A 68 -0.46 -2.96 -0.35
C PHE A 68 -1.37 -1.98 -1.15
N GLY A 69 -0.97 -1.50 -2.33
CA GLY A 69 -1.77 -0.51 -3.09
C GLY A 69 -3.16 -1.03 -3.51
N ASN A 70 -3.23 -2.26 -4.03
CA ASN A 70 -4.49 -2.86 -4.47
C ASN A 70 -5.45 -3.12 -3.28
N ALA A 71 -4.93 -3.71 -2.20
CA ALA A 71 -5.72 -3.93 -0.98
C ALA A 71 -6.17 -2.60 -0.34
N LEU A 72 -5.33 -1.56 -0.38
CA LEU A 72 -5.72 -0.21 0.06
C LEU A 72 -6.83 0.37 -0.83
N SER A 73 -6.83 0.14 -2.14
CA SER A 73 -7.95 0.53 -3.01
C SER A 73 -9.25 -0.18 -2.65
N ALA A 74 -9.19 -1.46 -2.25
CA ALA A 74 -10.36 -2.18 -1.74
C ALA A 74 -10.88 -1.54 -0.44
N LEU A 75 -9.96 -1.13 0.45
CA LEU A 75 -10.30 -0.44 1.69
C LEU A 75 -10.95 0.92 1.43
N ILE A 76 -10.39 1.70 0.51
CA ILE A 76 -10.97 2.99 0.07
C ILE A 76 -12.38 2.77 -0.49
N ALA A 77 -12.56 1.76 -1.35
CA ALA A 77 -13.87 1.42 -1.90
C ALA A 77 -14.88 1.05 -0.78
N ALA A 78 -14.45 0.27 0.22
CA ALA A 78 -15.29 -0.09 1.36
C ALA A 78 -15.74 1.15 2.16
N LYS A 79 -14.81 2.07 2.44
CA LYS A 79 -15.13 3.37 3.08
C LYS A 79 -16.02 4.27 2.24
N MET A 80 -16.04 4.09 0.91
CA MET A 80 -17.00 4.75 0.01
C MET A 80 -18.40 4.09 0.01
N GLY A 81 -18.63 3.04 0.80
CA GLY A 81 -19.91 2.34 0.91
C GLY A 81 -20.06 1.11 -0.01
N VAL A 82 -18.99 0.67 -0.68
CA VAL A 82 -19.01 -0.60 -1.41
C VAL A 82 -19.17 -1.76 -0.42
N PRO A 83 -20.06 -2.75 -0.67
CA PRO A 83 -20.38 -3.81 0.30
C PRO A 83 -19.29 -4.91 0.39
N ILE A 84 -18.05 -4.51 0.67
CA ILE A 84 -16.93 -5.42 0.97
C ILE A 84 -16.99 -5.78 2.45
N ARG A 85 -17.26 -7.04 2.76
CA ARG A 85 -17.36 -7.54 4.14
C ARG A 85 -16.03 -8.02 4.71
N HIS A 86 -15.17 -8.56 3.86
CA HIS A 86 -13.86 -9.06 4.26
C HIS A 86 -12.82 -8.68 3.22
N LEU A 87 -11.70 -8.12 3.69
CA LEU A 87 -10.50 -7.89 2.91
C LEU A 87 -9.41 -8.82 3.43
N ILE A 88 -8.99 -9.77 2.59
CA ILE A 88 -7.98 -10.78 2.91
C ILE A 88 -6.68 -10.37 2.20
N VAL A 89 -5.67 -10.07 2.99
CA VAL A 89 -4.34 -9.69 2.49
C VAL A 89 -3.46 -10.94 2.48
N ALA A 90 -3.16 -11.46 1.29
CA ALA A 90 -2.34 -12.66 1.14
C ALA A 90 -0.88 -12.28 0.87
N THR A 91 0.05 -12.78 1.68
CA THR A 91 1.49 -12.58 1.51
C THR A 91 2.20 -13.87 1.11
N ASN A 92 3.44 -13.75 0.63
CA ASN A 92 4.33 -14.89 0.47
C ASN A 92 5.23 -15.02 1.73
N ALA A 93 6.42 -15.61 1.61
CA ALA A 93 7.38 -15.73 2.70
C ALA A 93 7.90 -14.37 3.25
N ASN A 94 7.62 -13.26 2.55
CA ASN A 94 7.77 -11.88 3.02
C ASN A 94 6.44 -11.43 3.63
N ASP A 95 6.31 -11.69 4.91
CA ASP A 95 5.09 -11.68 5.71
C ASP A 95 4.89 -10.36 6.50
N ALA A 96 5.54 -9.26 6.07
CA ALA A 96 5.46 -7.97 6.76
C ALA A 96 4.01 -7.47 6.91
N LEU A 97 3.18 -7.67 5.88
CA LEU A 97 1.74 -7.37 5.92
C LEU A 97 0.95 -8.39 6.76
N SER A 98 1.38 -9.64 6.85
CA SER A 98 0.71 -10.59 7.75
C SER A 98 0.89 -10.11 9.19
N ARG A 99 2.13 -9.82 9.60
CA ARG A 99 2.44 -9.33 10.96
C ARG A 99 1.71 -8.04 11.31
N ILE A 100 1.68 -7.06 10.41
CA ILE A 100 1.02 -5.77 10.71
C ILE A 100 -0.48 -5.95 10.98
N PHE A 101 -1.17 -6.84 10.27
CA PHE A 101 -2.61 -7.09 10.45
C PHE A 101 -2.94 -8.14 11.52
N THR A 102 -1.99 -8.96 11.98
CA THR A 102 -2.22 -9.90 13.08
C THR A 102 -1.78 -9.34 14.43
N GLU A 103 -0.68 -8.57 14.46
CA GLU A 103 -0.06 -8.09 15.69
C GLU A 103 -0.17 -6.57 15.88
N GLY A 104 -0.64 -5.84 14.86
CA GLY A 104 -0.63 -4.38 14.86
C GLY A 104 0.75 -3.77 14.69
N LYS A 105 1.79 -4.57 14.44
CA LYS A 105 3.17 -4.12 14.30
C LYS A 105 3.97 -4.99 13.32
N THR A 106 5.02 -4.45 12.76
CA THR A 106 5.97 -5.18 11.92
C THR A 106 7.36 -4.58 12.01
N THR A 107 8.37 -5.41 11.79
CA THR A 107 9.78 -4.99 11.72
C THR A 107 10.32 -5.32 10.34
N ARG A 108 11.14 -4.42 9.79
CA ARG A 108 11.92 -4.62 8.57
C ARG A 108 12.84 -5.83 8.75
N GLY A 109 12.60 -6.88 7.98
CA GLY A 109 13.45 -8.07 7.91
C GLY A 109 14.23 -8.17 6.60
N PRO A 110 15.01 -9.24 6.41
CA PRO A 110 15.62 -9.57 5.12
C PRO A 110 14.56 -9.98 4.09
N VAL A 111 14.73 -9.56 2.84
CA VAL A 111 13.89 -10.02 1.72
C VAL A 111 14.23 -11.46 1.39
N ARG A 112 13.22 -12.32 1.31
CA ARG A 112 13.35 -13.71 0.86
C ARG A 112 12.89 -13.80 -0.59
N GLN A 113 13.71 -14.39 -1.45
CA GLN A 113 13.31 -14.66 -2.83
C GLN A 113 12.23 -15.75 -2.85
N THR A 114 11.16 -15.52 -3.61
CA THR A 114 10.06 -16.48 -3.74
C THR A 114 9.62 -16.67 -5.20
N LEU A 115 8.65 -17.56 -5.41
CA LEU A 115 8.00 -17.75 -6.71
C LEU A 115 7.08 -16.58 -7.12
N SER A 116 6.81 -15.64 -6.20
CA SER A 116 6.03 -14.43 -6.44
C SER A 116 6.88 -13.18 -6.20
N PRO A 117 7.89 -12.90 -7.06
CA PRO A 117 8.89 -11.84 -6.81
C PRO A 117 8.30 -10.43 -6.70
N ALA A 118 7.13 -10.18 -7.31
CA ALA A 118 6.42 -8.91 -7.18
C ALA A 118 5.90 -8.63 -5.74
N MET A 119 5.88 -9.65 -4.89
CA MET A 119 5.47 -9.59 -3.48
C MET A 119 6.65 -9.68 -2.52
N ASP A 120 7.90 -9.80 -3.01
CA ASP A 120 9.11 -9.89 -2.19
C ASP A 120 9.48 -8.51 -1.61
N ILE A 121 8.65 -8.03 -0.68
CA ILE A 121 8.64 -6.66 -0.15
C ILE A 121 8.59 -6.70 1.38
N GLN A 122 9.50 -5.96 2.01
CA GLN A 122 9.58 -5.87 3.48
C GLN A 122 8.92 -4.61 4.04
N ILE A 123 8.91 -3.52 3.27
CA ILE A 123 8.18 -2.29 3.62
C ILE A 123 7.20 -1.98 2.50
N PRO A 124 5.91 -2.26 2.70
CA PRO A 124 4.88 -1.93 1.74
C PRO A 124 4.76 -0.41 1.57
N SER A 125 4.98 0.10 0.36
CA SER A 125 5.02 1.56 0.13
C SER A 125 3.69 2.28 0.38
N ASN A 126 2.55 1.55 0.37
CA ASN A 126 1.24 2.14 0.66
C ASN A 126 0.82 2.04 2.14
N LEU A 127 1.68 1.49 3.00
CA LEU A 127 1.38 1.39 4.43
C LEU A 127 1.33 2.76 5.10
N GLU A 128 2.11 3.72 4.62
CA GLU A 128 2.05 5.13 5.03
C GLU A 128 0.65 5.73 4.84
N ARG A 129 -0.03 5.41 3.73
CA ARG A 129 -1.40 5.88 3.46
C ARG A 129 -2.41 5.26 4.41
N LEU A 130 -2.26 3.97 4.71
CA LEU A 130 -3.10 3.33 5.72
C LEU A 130 -2.88 4.00 7.08
N LEU A 131 -1.62 4.26 7.45
CA LEU A 131 -1.27 4.92 8.70
C LEU A 131 -1.87 6.32 8.80
N PHE A 132 -1.82 7.09 7.71
CA PHE A 132 -2.46 8.40 7.62
C PHE A 132 -3.97 8.32 7.89
N LEU A 133 -4.66 7.36 7.28
CA LEU A 133 -6.09 7.15 7.51
C LEU A 133 -6.38 6.76 8.97
N LEU A 134 -5.60 5.83 9.54
CA LEU A 134 -5.76 5.39 10.93
C LEU A 134 -5.37 6.47 11.96
N ASN A 135 -4.56 7.44 11.56
CA ASN A 135 -4.25 8.61 12.36
C ASN A 135 -5.28 9.73 12.24
N GLY A 136 -6.44 9.49 11.62
CA GLY A 136 -7.45 10.53 11.42
C GLY A 136 -6.98 11.63 10.46
N CYS A 137 -6.19 11.27 9.46
CA CYS A 137 -5.59 12.20 8.49
C CYS A 137 -4.61 13.22 9.11
N ASP A 138 -3.95 12.87 10.22
CA ASP A 138 -2.89 13.68 10.82
C ASP A 138 -1.54 13.42 10.11
N ALA A 139 -1.11 14.41 9.32
CA ALA A 139 0.15 14.34 8.58
C ALA A 139 1.38 14.41 9.48
N THR A 140 1.32 15.18 10.57
CA THR A 140 2.44 15.37 11.51
C THR A 140 2.72 14.07 12.25
N LYS A 141 1.67 13.44 12.78
CA LYS A 141 1.77 12.15 13.47
C LYS A 141 2.26 11.05 12.54
N THR A 142 1.74 11.02 11.31
CA THR A 142 2.15 10.04 10.29
C THR A 142 3.62 10.23 9.92
N ALA A 143 4.07 11.47 9.67
CA ALA A 143 5.45 11.76 9.35
C ALA A 143 6.41 11.35 10.47
N ALA A 144 6.05 11.61 11.74
CA ALA A 144 6.84 11.21 12.89
C ALA A 144 7.01 9.67 12.97
N GLN A 145 5.92 8.92 12.78
CA GLN A 145 5.98 7.45 12.77
C GLN A 145 6.79 6.90 11.58
N MET A 146 6.69 7.52 10.40
CA MET A 146 7.49 7.12 9.24
C MET A 146 8.98 7.41 9.43
N ALA A 147 9.32 8.51 10.12
CA ALA A 147 10.70 8.83 10.48
C ALA A 147 11.27 7.80 11.48
N ASP A 148 10.52 7.48 12.54
CA ASP A 148 10.90 6.47 13.52
C ASP A 148 11.06 5.08 12.87
N MET A 149 10.18 4.72 11.93
CA MET A 149 10.30 3.49 11.15
C MET A 149 11.55 3.48 10.25
N ALA A 150 11.94 4.62 9.69
CA ALA A 150 13.11 4.72 8.84
C ALA A 150 14.40 4.47 9.64
N GLU A 151 14.45 4.93 10.89
CA GLU A 151 15.58 4.76 11.81
C GLU A 151 15.58 3.38 12.49
N SER A 152 14.47 3.00 13.12
CA SER A 152 14.38 1.78 13.93
C SER A 152 14.07 0.52 13.11
N GLY A 153 13.50 0.68 11.90
CA GLY A 153 12.95 -0.42 11.11
C GLY A 153 11.62 -0.97 11.63
N HIS A 154 11.06 -0.41 12.70
CA HIS A 154 9.83 -0.87 13.34
C HIS A 154 8.66 0.03 12.97
N LEU A 155 7.49 -0.57 12.76
CA LEU A 155 6.26 0.16 12.52
C LEU A 155 5.13 -0.45 13.35
N ALA A 156 4.37 0.40 14.03
CA ALA A 156 3.18 0.01 14.77
C ALA A 156 1.97 0.85 14.31
N LEU A 157 0.83 0.19 14.16
CA LEU A 157 -0.46 0.84 13.94
C LEU A 157 -0.96 1.50 15.24
N PRO A 158 -1.83 2.51 15.14
CA PRO A 158 -2.50 3.09 16.30
C PRO A 158 -3.28 2.03 17.10
N GLN A 159 -3.55 2.32 18.37
CA GLN A 159 -4.46 1.49 19.17
C GLN A 159 -5.85 1.44 18.51
N ASN A 160 -6.54 0.31 18.61
CA ASN A 160 -7.87 0.05 18.04
C ASN A 160 -7.96 0.14 16.51
N TRP A 161 -6.81 0.07 15.80
CA TRP A 161 -6.77 0.12 14.33
C TRP A 161 -7.76 -0.84 13.64
N ALA A 162 -8.00 -2.01 14.25
CA ALA A 162 -8.86 -3.05 13.70
C ALA A 162 -10.32 -2.62 13.62
N ASP A 163 -10.77 -1.85 14.61
CA ASP A 163 -12.13 -1.34 14.66
C ASP A 163 -12.33 -0.25 13.59
N ASP A 164 -11.32 0.58 13.35
CA ASP A 164 -11.40 1.73 12.43
C ASP A 164 -11.26 1.37 10.94
N LEU A 165 -10.75 0.18 10.61
CA LEU A 165 -10.36 -0.17 9.25
C LEU A 165 -11.57 -0.26 8.31
N LEU A 166 -12.62 -1.00 8.69
CA LEU A 166 -13.79 -1.27 7.84
C LEU A 166 -15.07 -0.54 8.28
N GLN A 167 -14.97 0.36 9.26
CA GLN A 167 -16.07 1.28 9.55
C GLN A 167 -16.23 2.25 8.37
N PRO A 168 -17.48 2.47 7.90
CA PRO A 168 -17.78 3.48 6.89
C PRO A 168 -17.40 4.89 7.35
#